data_AF-A0A559LU10-F1
#
_entry.id   AF-A0A559LU10-F1
#
_cell.length_a   1.000
_cell.length_b   1.000
_cell.length_c   1.000
_cell.angle_alpha   90.00
_cell.angle_beta   90.00
_cell.angle_gamma   90.00
#
_symmetry.space_group_name_H-M   'P 1'
#
loop_
_entity.id
_entity.type
_entity.pdbx_description
1 polymer ?
#
loop_
_entity_poly.entity_id
_entity_poly.type
_entity_poly.pdbx_seq_one_letter_code
_entity_poly.pdbx_strand_id
1 'polypeptide(L)'
;MSSDRLLRTVLQHYPDVHDAAKTEQIIGSTTHLLTELTNPLNLGLLTSQLLTAPAIWFQPGGIRTSVRVISIYNTAAARIHNYEVANRDRKEPHEGGGLSCEEWTRAVVKGADDRSRRWQHLLVLTGVLMGMESSNRQSLSRGMRNTLEEAVVMAANLALESRDEDGPVAGASVVMALNFAFPLLSDFHRSLINCNALLPLIVWTVTAEEGFGHGQFLAAVSSEVVESPNHLLAWSPNTPSFRFIQELDRRPTLANMGPLAKLAGYAVQQATDTQAVIAAQDALLAFSSQVLDMWRLNRLSDIDPALEGNVLTQETITSTWPVLWNLLRKLMFGTVAILQAIVSRSLLDPRMLNDMAAPVIASKSLRILRNIFFISSRNGNSAFQVYNFTYLTSIDSISRSAPACHRTYDTKYG
;
A
#
# COMPACT_ATOMS: atom_id res chain seq x y z
N MET A 1 -17.80 -4.05 -34.25
CA MET A 1 -17.37 -5.47 -34.32
C MET A 1 -18.25 -6.26 -33.36
N SER A 2 -18.71 -7.46 -33.71
CA SER A 2 -19.45 -8.30 -32.75
C SER A 2 -18.57 -8.60 -31.53
N SER A 3 -19.15 -8.54 -30.32
CA SER A 3 -18.49 -8.80 -29.04
C SER A 3 -17.80 -10.17 -29.01
N ASP A 4 -18.37 -11.17 -29.68
CA ASP A 4 -17.78 -12.52 -29.80
C ASP A 4 -16.49 -12.53 -30.61
N ARG A 5 -16.41 -11.73 -31.68
CA ARG A 5 -15.19 -11.62 -32.49
C ARG A 5 -14.09 -10.94 -31.68
N LEU A 6 -14.43 -9.90 -30.93
CA LEU A 6 -13.47 -9.20 -30.05
C LEU A 6 -12.98 -10.12 -28.92
N LEU A 7 -13.87 -10.90 -28.30
CA LEU A 7 -13.52 -11.89 -27.28
C LEU A 7 -12.49 -12.89 -27.80
N ARG A 8 -12.72 -13.48 -28.98
CA ARG A 8 -11.77 -14.40 -29.59
C ARG A 8 -10.40 -13.77 -29.83
N THR A 9 -10.36 -12.54 -30.35
CA THR A 9 -9.09 -11.81 -30.57
C THR A 9 -8.34 -11.57 -29.26
N VAL A 10 -9.04 -11.13 -28.21
CA VAL A 10 -8.42 -10.87 -26.91
C VAL A 10 -7.86 -12.16 -26.30
N LEU A 11 -8.64 -13.24 -26.30
CA LEU A 11 -8.21 -14.54 -25.79
C LEU A 11 -7.03 -15.12 -26.58
N GLN A 12 -6.93 -14.86 -27.89
CA GLN A 12 -5.77 -15.25 -28.69
C GLN A 12 -4.49 -14.49 -28.32
N HIS A 13 -4.61 -13.29 -27.76
CA HIS A 13 -3.44 -12.49 -27.39
C HIS A 13 -2.98 -12.70 -25.94
N TYR A 14 -3.81 -13.28 -25.07
CA TYR A 14 -3.45 -13.52 -23.67
C TYR A 14 -2.23 -14.42 -23.44
N PRO A 15 -1.98 -15.50 -24.22
CA PRO A 15 -0.84 -16.39 -24.00
C PRO A 15 0.53 -15.73 -24.22
N ASP A 16 0.60 -14.70 -25.07
CA ASP A 16 1.86 -14.11 -25.51
C ASP A 16 2.23 -12.85 -24.71
N VAL A 17 3.53 -12.62 -24.52
CA VAL A 17 4.05 -11.36 -23.94
C VAL A 17 4.22 -10.34 -25.07
N HIS A 18 3.58 -9.18 -24.92
CA HIS A 18 3.59 -8.12 -25.93
C HIS A 18 4.36 -6.88 -25.49
N ASP A 19 4.51 -5.91 -26.37
CA ASP A 19 4.99 -4.58 -25.99
C ASP A 19 3.96 -3.81 -25.15
N ALA A 20 4.39 -2.70 -24.54
CA ALA A 20 3.54 -1.90 -23.66
C ALA A 20 2.28 -1.37 -24.39
N ALA A 21 2.41 -0.94 -25.65
CA ALA A 21 1.29 -0.39 -26.40
C ALA A 21 0.21 -1.44 -26.68
N LYS A 22 0.63 -2.66 -27.05
CA LYS A 22 -0.27 -3.78 -27.30
C LYS A 22 -0.90 -4.30 -26.01
N THR A 23 -0.15 -4.35 -24.90
CA THR A 23 -0.72 -4.68 -23.59
C THR A 23 -1.80 -3.68 -23.16
N GLU A 24 -1.60 -2.37 -23.35
CA GLU A 24 -2.65 -1.37 -23.10
C GLU A 24 -3.88 -1.58 -24.00
N GLN A 25 -3.69 -1.94 -25.27
CA GLN A 25 -4.79 -2.28 -26.17
C GLN A 25 -5.57 -3.51 -25.68
N ILE A 26 -4.87 -4.55 -25.21
CA ILE A 26 -5.47 -5.77 -24.66
C ILE A 26 -6.28 -5.44 -23.39
N ILE A 27 -5.74 -4.62 -22.50
CA ILE A 27 -6.42 -4.16 -21.27
C ILE A 27 -7.68 -3.36 -21.60
N GLY A 28 -7.58 -2.41 -22.53
CA GLY A 28 -8.73 -1.61 -22.98
C GLY A 28 -9.84 -2.47 -23.59
N SER A 29 -9.46 -3.43 -24.44
CA SER A 29 -10.40 -4.37 -25.07
C SER A 29 -11.05 -5.29 -24.04
N THR A 30 -10.29 -5.76 -23.05
CA THR A 30 -10.81 -6.57 -21.94
C THR A 30 -11.83 -5.79 -21.13
N THR A 31 -11.52 -4.55 -20.76
CA THR A 31 -12.42 -3.71 -19.97
C THR A 31 -13.73 -3.46 -20.70
N HIS A 32 -13.67 -3.23 -22.02
CA HIS A 32 -14.84 -3.12 -22.88
C HIS A 32 -15.64 -4.44 -22.95
N LEU A 33 -14.97 -5.59 -23.12
CA LEU A 33 -15.65 -6.88 -23.13
C LEU A 33 -16.36 -7.18 -21.80
N LEU A 34 -15.74 -6.82 -20.66
CA LEU A 34 -16.36 -6.99 -19.35
C LEU A 34 -17.69 -6.23 -19.21
N THR A 35 -17.90 -5.15 -19.97
CA THR A 35 -19.16 -4.38 -19.92
C THR A 35 -20.18 -4.78 -20.97
N GLU A 36 -19.74 -5.30 -22.12
CA GLU A 36 -20.62 -5.62 -23.25
C GLU A 36 -21.06 -7.09 -23.32
N LEU A 37 -20.34 -8.01 -22.65
CA LEU A 37 -20.70 -9.42 -22.68
C LEU A 37 -21.98 -9.68 -21.89
N THR A 38 -22.99 -10.21 -22.59
CA THR A 38 -24.31 -10.54 -22.03
C THR A 38 -24.42 -11.98 -21.54
N ASN A 39 -23.48 -12.86 -21.91
CA ASN A 39 -23.45 -14.26 -21.47
C ASN A 39 -22.56 -14.41 -20.21
N PRO A 40 -23.12 -14.84 -19.06
CA PRO A 40 -22.37 -15.07 -17.82
C PRO A 40 -21.18 -16.02 -17.98
N LEU A 41 -21.28 -17.03 -18.84
CA LEU A 41 -20.20 -17.99 -19.07
C LEU A 41 -19.00 -17.32 -19.76
N ASN A 42 -19.25 -16.41 -20.70
CA ASN A 42 -18.19 -15.68 -21.40
C ASN A 42 -17.48 -14.72 -20.44
N LEU A 43 -18.21 -14.09 -19.50
CA LEU A 43 -17.61 -13.24 -18.46
C LEU A 43 -16.73 -14.04 -17.49
N GLY A 44 -17.21 -15.19 -17.03
CA GLY A 44 -16.43 -16.08 -16.18
C GLY A 44 -15.17 -16.58 -16.89
N LEU A 45 -15.29 -16.99 -18.16
CA LEU A 45 -14.16 -17.40 -18.98
C LEU A 45 -13.14 -16.26 -19.16
N LEU A 46 -13.59 -15.05 -19.51
CA LEU A 46 -12.72 -13.89 -19.68
C LEU A 46 -11.94 -13.59 -18.39
N THR A 47 -12.61 -13.68 -17.24
CA THR A 47 -11.97 -13.48 -15.94
C THR A 47 -10.91 -14.54 -15.62
N SER A 48 -11.26 -15.83 -15.77
CA SER A 48 -10.31 -16.93 -15.54
C SER A 48 -9.07 -16.83 -16.45
N GLN A 49 -9.30 -16.49 -17.72
CA GLN A 49 -8.22 -16.34 -18.69
C GLN A 49 -7.36 -15.10 -18.40
N LEU A 50 -7.94 -13.98 -17.98
CA LEU A 50 -7.17 -12.80 -17.58
C LEU A 50 -6.26 -13.08 -16.37
N LEU A 51 -6.77 -13.82 -15.38
CA LEU A 51 -6.00 -14.12 -14.16
C LEU A 51 -4.80 -15.03 -14.43
N THR A 52 -4.79 -15.75 -15.55
CA THR A 52 -3.70 -16.63 -15.95
C THR A 52 -2.88 -16.10 -17.13
N ALA A 53 -3.24 -14.94 -17.71
CA ALA A 53 -2.66 -14.42 -18.94
C ALA A 53 -1.22 -13.87 -18.78
N PRO A 54 -0.19 -14.47 -19.42
CA PRO A 54 1.16 -13.92 -19.45
C PRO A 54 1.23 -12.48 -19.99
N ALA A 55 0.36 -12.14 -20.96
CA ALA A 55 0.26 -10.79 -21.52
C ALA A 55 0.06 -9.68 -20.46
N ILE A 56 -0.57 -10.03 -19.33
CA ILE A 56 -0.86 -9.12 -18.21
C ILE A 56 0.21 -9.25 -17.13
N TRP A 57 0.56 -10.48 -16.74
CA TRP A 57 1.32 -10.74 -15.52
C TRP A 57 2.83 -10.77 -15.70
N PHE A 58 3.35 -11.05 -16.90
CA PHE A 58 4.80 -11.21 -17.14
C PHE A 58 5.48 -9.90 -17.59
N GLN A 59 4.76 -8.78 -17.53
CA GLN A 59 5.31 -7.45 -17.80
C GLN A 59 6.09 -6.91 -16.59
N PRO A 60 7.13 -6.07 -16.82
CA PRO A 60 7.80 -5.34 -15.75
C PRO A 60 6.86 -4.26 -15.19
N GLY A 61 5.96 -4.66 -14.28
CA GLY A 61 4.94 -3.79 -13.71
C GLY A 61 4.80 -3.87 -12.19
N GLY A 62 5.27 -4.95 -11.56
CA GLY A 62 5.16 -5.15 -10.11
C GLY A 62 3.73 -4.93 -9.60
N ILE A 63 3.59 -4.22 -8.48
CA ILE A 63 2.28 -3.83 -7.91
C ILE A 63 1.41 -3.01 -8.89
N ARG A 64 1.99 -2.28 -9.84
CA ARG A 64 1.17 -1.46 -10.77
C ARG A 64 0.24 -2.34 -11.59
N THR A 65 0.68 -3.54 -11.99
CA THR A 65 -0.17 -4.53 -12.67
C THR A 65 -1.35 -4.92 -11.78
N SER A 66 -1.10 -5.18 -10.50
CA SER A 66 -2.15 -5.54 -9.53
C SER A 66 -3.20 -4.43 -9.39
N VAL A 67 -2.77 -3.16 -9.27
CA VAL A 67 -3.68 -2.01 -9.19
C VAL A 67 -4.45 -1.80 -10.50
N ARG A 68 -3.83 -2.09 -11.65
CA ARG A 68 -4.52 -2.08 -12.95
C ARG A 68 -5.62 -3.12 -13.01
N VAL A 69 -5.37 -4.35 -12.55
CA VAL A 69 -6.41 -5.40 -12.48
C VAL A 69 -7.59 -4.96 -11.61
N ILE A 70 -7.32 -4.43 -10.40
CA ILE A 70 -8.38 -3.87 -9.53
C ILE A 70 -9.17 -2.79 -10.30
N SER A 71 -8.47 -1.90 -11.01
CA SER A 71 -9.06 -0.79 -11.73
C SER A 71 -9.93 -1.22 -12.93
N ILE A 72 -9.54 -2.28 -13.64
CA ILE A 72 -10.33 -2.88 -14.74
C ILE A 72 -11.70 -3.33 -14.21
N TYR A 73 -11.70 -4.12 -13.13
CA TYR A 73 -12.94 -4.63 -12.55
C TYR A 73 -13.78 -3.56 -11.86
N ASN A 74 -13.15 -2.60 -11.18
CA ASN A 74 -13.83 -1.43 -10.63
C ASN A 74 -14.55 -0.62 -11.71
N THR A 75 -13.84 -0.33 -12.81
CA THR A 75 -14.41 0.44 -13.93
C THR A 75 -15.55 -0.32 -14.61
N ALA A 76 -15.38 -1.62 -14.84
CA ALA A 76 -16.42 -2.45 -15.45
C ALA A 76 -17.67 -2.55 -14.55
N ALA A 77 -17.51 -2.85 -13.27
CA ALA A 77 -18.61 -2.94 -12.31
C ALA A 77 -19.38 -1.61 -12.19
N ALA A 78 -18.67 -0.48 -12.10
CA ALA A 78 -19.31 0.84 -12.05
C ALA A 78 -20.11 1.15 -13.34
N ARG A 79 -19.64 0.70 -14.51
CA ARG A 79 -20.37 0.86 -15.78
C ARG A 79 -21.62 -0.01 -15.83
N ILE A 80 -21.55 -1.26 -15.37
CA ILE A 80 -22.73 -2.15 -15.28
C ILE A 80 -23.80 -1.55 -14.38
N HIS A 81 -23.41 -1.00 -13.23
CA HIS A 81 -24.34 -0.28 -12.36
C HIS A 81 -24.99 0.92 -13.07
N ASN A 82 -24.21 1.74 -13.78
CA ASN A 82 -24.75 2.88 -14.51
C ASN A 82 -25.72 2.45 -15.61
N TYR A 83 -25.46 1.34 -16.31
CA TYR A 83 -26.39 0.79 -17.30
C TYR A 83 -27.69 0.30 -16.66
N GLU A 84 -27.61 -0.42 -15.53
CA GLU A 84 -28.80 -0.89 -14.83
C GLU A 84 -29.66 0.27 -14.32
N VAL A 85 -29.05 1.33 -13.79
CA VAL A 85 -29.76 2.55 -13.36
C VAL A 85 -30.41 3.25 -14.56
N ALA A 86 -29.67 3.46 -15.65
CA ALA A 86 -30.21 4.09 -16.86
C ALA A 86 -31.36 3.29 -17.49
N ASN A 87 -31.31 1.96 -17.42
CA ASN A 87 -32.37 1.07 -17.91
C ASN A 87 -33.61 1.06 -16.99
N ARG A 88 -33.46 1.32 -15.68
CA ARG A 88 -34.61 1.50 -14.78
C ARG A 88 -35.34 2.82 -15.05
N ASP A 89 -34.61 3.87 -15.39
CA ASP A 89 -35.19 5.21 -15.66
C ASP A 89 -35.87 5.29 -17.03
N ARG A 90 -35.49 4.44 -17.99
CA ARG A 90 -36.09 4.35 -19.32
C ARG A 90 -37.18 3.28 -19.36
N LYS A 91 -38.44 3.69 -19.57
CA LYS A 91 -39.61 2.78 -19.72
C LYS A 91 -39.60 1.90 -20.98
N GLU A 92 -38.54 1.93 -21.79
CA GLU A 92 -38.43 1.18 -23.04
C GLU A 92 -37.29 0.15 -22.98
N PRO A 93 -37.51 -1.09 -23.47
CA PRO A 93 -36.49 -2.13 -23.48
C PRO A 93 -35.41 -1.77 -24.49
N HIS A 94 -34.19 -1.50 -24.02
CA HIS A 94 -33.01 -1.40 -24.87
C HIS A 94 -32.39 -2.77 -25.12
N GLU A 95 -32.00 -3.03 -26.36
CA GLU A 95 -31.09 -4.11 -26.74
C GLU A 95 -29.65 -3.71 -26.38
N GLY A 96 -29.28 -3.85 -25.11
CA GLY A 96 -27.90 -3.59 -24.66
C GLY A 96 -27.80 -3.49 -23.14
N GLY A 97 -27.04 -4.41 -22.53
CA GLY A 97 -26.91 -4.55 -21.07
C GLY A 97 -27.77 -5.67 -20.51
N GLY A 98 -27.48 -6.91 -20.89
CA GLY A 98 -28.33 -8.07 -20.60
C GLY A 98 -28.22 -8.65 -19.18
N LEU A 99 -27.24 -8.22 -18.38
CA LEU A 99 -27.01 -8.77 -17.04
C LEU A 99 -27.24 -7.72 -15.97
N SER A 100 -27.98 -8.09 -14.93
CA SER A 100 -28.06 -7.32 -13.69
C SER A 100 -26.68 -7.26 -13.00
N CYS A 101 -26.49 -6.28 -12.11
CA CYS A 101 -25.30 -6.18 -11.28
C CYS A 101 -25.01 -7.48 -10.53
N GLU A 102 -26.04 -8.20 -10.09
CA GLU A 102 -25.87 -9.47 -9.37
C GLU A 102 -25.42 -10.62 -10.27
N GLU A 103 -26.03 -10.76 -11.46
CA GLU A 103 -25.64 -11.81 -12.41
C GLU A 103 -24.22 -11.58 -12.93
N TRP A 104 -23.88 -10.31 -13.22
CA TRP A 104 -22.54 -9.92 -13.62
C TRP A 104 -21.52 -10.21 -12.52
N THR A 105 -21.82 -9.81 -11.27
CA THR A 105 -20.95 -10.07 -10.11
C THR A 105 -20.73 -11.56 -9.93
N ARG A 106 -21.79 -12.36 -9.95
CA ARG A 106 -21.70 -13.81 -9.80
C ARG A 106 -20.88 -14.45 -10.92
N ALA A 107 -21.05 -13.99 -12.15
CA ALA A 107 -20.29 -14.48 -13.30
C ALA A 107 -18.79 -14.22 -13.16
N VAL A 108 -18.41 -13.00 -12.77
CA VAL A 108 -17.01 -12.61 -12.55
C VAL A 108 -16.41 -13.39 -11.39
N VAL A 109 -17.10 -13.47 -10.25
CA VAL A 109 -16.64 -14.23 -9.07
C VAL A 109 -16.41 -15.69 -9.42
N LYS A 110 -17.31 -16.30 -10.21
CA LYS A 110 -17.16 -17.69 -10.66
C LYS A 110 -15.98 -17.90 -11.62
N GLY A 111 -15.53 -16.84 -12.29
CA GLY A 111 -14.33 -16.86 -13.14
C GLY A 111 -13.02 -16.81 -12.35
N ALA A 112 -13.04 -16.43 -11.07
CA ALA A 112 -11.89 -16.55 -10.18
C ALA A 112 -11.78 -18.00 -9.65
N ASP A 113 -11.48 -18.92 -10.56
CA ASP A 113 -11.45 -20.36 -10.33
C ASP A 113 -10.06 -20.87 -9.92
N ASP A 114 -9.94 -22.16 -9.62
CA ASP A 114 -8.70 -22.75 -9.08
C ASP A 114 -7.51 -22.78 -10.06
N ARG A 115 -7.64 -22.17 -11.24
CA ARG A 115 -6.55 -22.01 -12.21
C ARG A 115 -5.61 -20.85 -11.85
N SER A 116 -6.09 -19.90 -11.05
CA SER A 116 -5.31 -18.74 -10.60
C SER A 116 -5.03 -18.78 -9.10
N ARG A 117 -4.05 -17.96 -8.68
CA ARG A 117 -3.64 -17.87 -7.27
C ARG A 117 -4.64 -17.03 -6.47
N ARG A 118 -4.75 -17.31 -5.17
CA ARG A 118 -5.73 -16.66 -4.27
C ARG A 118 -5.52 -15.14 -4.17
N TRP A 119 -4.27 -14.67 -4.22
CA TRP A 119 -3.98 -13.23 -4.25
C TRP A 119 -4.50 -12.53 -5.52
N GLN A 120 -4.56 -13.23 -6.66
CA GLN A 120 -5.12 -12.69 -7.90
C GLN A 120 -6.64 -12.60 -7.81
N HIS A 121 -7.28 -13.58 -7.18
CA HIS A 121 -8.74 -13.56 -6.93
C HIS A 121 -9.09 -12.35 -6.08
N LEU A 122 -8.32 -12.10 -5.02
CA LEU A 122 -8.50 -10.94 -4.14
C LEU A 122 -8.50 -9.61 -4.93
N LEU A 123 -7.66 -9.47 -5.97
CA LEU A 123 -7.64 -8.25 -6.79
C LEU A 123 -8.95 -8.04 -7.55
N VAL A 124 -9.46 -9.12 -8.16
CA VAL A 124 -10.73 -9.09 -8.90
C VAL A 124 -11.88 -8.75 -7.96
N LEU A 125 -11.98 -9.48 -6.85
CA LEU A 125 -13.03 -9.29 -5.85
C LEU A 125 -13.01 -7.88 -5.27
N THR A 126 -11.82 -7.34 -5.01
CA THR A 126 -11.62 -5.95 -4.56
C THR A 126 -12.14 -4.96 -5.61
N GLY A 127 -11.78 -5.14 -6.89
CA GLY A 127 -12.24 -4.29 -7.97
C GLY A 127 -13.77 -4.31 -8.11
N VAL A 128 -14.37 -5.51 -8.07
CA VAL A 128 -15.83 -5.67 -8.11
C VAL A 128 -16.51 -4.99 -6.92
N LEU A 129 -16.02 -5.22 -5.69
CA LEU A 129 -16.57 -4.59 -4.48
C LEU A 129 -16.49 -3.07 -4.56
N MET A 130 -15.36 -2.52 -5.03
CA MET A 130 -15.21 -1.09 -5.23
C MET A 130 -16.22 -0.54 -6.24
N GLY A 131 -16.35 -1.17 -7.41
CA GLY A 131 -17.24 -0.66 -8.46
C GLY A 131 -18.72 -0.72 -8.08
N MET A 132 -19.12 -1.72 -7.29
CA MET A 132 -20.51 -1.92 -6.86
C MET A 132 -20.89 -1.13 -5.59
N GLU A 133 -19.96 -0.92 -4.65
CA GLU A 133 -20.31 -0.37 -3.32
C GLU A 133 -19.69 1.00 -3.02
N SER A 134 -18.63 1.42 -3.73
CA SER A 134 -18.04 2.75 -3.48
C SER A 134 -19.00 3.89 -3.90
N SER A 135 -18.75 5.10 -3.39
CA SER A 135 -19.58 6.28 -3.66
C SER A 135 -21.07 6.10 -3.33
N ASN A 136 -21.37 5.22 -2.36
CA ASN A 136 -22.73 4.91 -1.90
C ASN A 136 -23.65 4.39 -3.02
N ARG A 137 -23.11 3.68 -4.03
CA ARG A 137 -23.89 3.09 -5.12
C ARG A 137 -24.86 2.00 -4.66
N GLN A 138 -24.44 1.20 -3.67
CA GLN A 138 -25.25 0.12 -3.07
C GLN A 138 -25.91 -0.76 -4.14
N SER A 139 -25.13 -1.18 -5.16
CA SER A 139 -25.65 -1.83 -6.36
C SER A 139 -26.11 -3.26 -6.13
N LEU A 140 -25.68 -3.91 -5.04
CA LEU A 140 -25.96 -5.31 -4.75
C LEU A 140 -27.04 -5.47 -3.67
N SER A 141 -27.80 -6.57 -3.72
CA SER A 141 -28.60 -6.94 -2.55
C SER A 141 -27.70 -7.25 -1.35
N ARG A 142 -28.28 -7.14 -0.14
CA ARG A 142 -27.56 -7.46 1.11
C ARG A 142 -26.94 -8.86 1.09
N GLY A 143 -27.64 -9.85 0.54
CA GLY A 143 -27.13 -11.22 0.46
C GLY A 143 -25.93 -11.35 -0.48
N MET A 144 -26.01 -10.74 -1.67
CA MET A 144 -24.91 -10.76 -2.63
C MET A 144 -23.71 -9.96 -2.13
N ARG A 145 -23.95 -8.79 -1.50
CA ARG A 145 -22.90 -8.01 -0.85
C ARG A 145 -22.19 -8.80 0.24
N ASN A 146 -22.94 -9.45 1.14
CA ASN A 146 -22.35 -10.28 2.19
C ASN A 146 -21.50 -11.41 1.60
N THR A 147 -21.98 -12.07 0.56
CA THR A 147 -21.23 -13.14 -0.14
C THR A 147 -19.93 -12.60 -0.74
N LEU A 148 -19.96 -11.39 -1.32
CA LEU A 148 -18.77 -10.76 -1.90
C LEU A 148 -17.77 -10.32 -0.83
N GLU A 149 -18.23 -9.73 0.28
CA GLU A 149 -17.37 -9.38 1.42
C GLU A 149 -16.71 -10.62 2.02
N GLU A 150 -17.46 -11.71 2.20
CA GLU A 150 -16.94 -13.01 2.66
C GLU A 150 -15.88 -13.57 1.69
N ALA A 151 -16.13 -13.51 0.38
CA ALA A 151 -15.18 -13.96 -0.63
C ALA A 151 -13.87 -13.13 -0.60
N VAL A 152 -13.96 -11.81 -0.40
CA VAL A 152 -12.78 -10.93 -0.23
C VAL A 152 -11.95 -11.37 0.98
N VAL A 153 -12.59 -11.58 2.13
CA VAL A 153 -11.91 -12.00 3.36
C VAL A 153 -11.28 -13.39 3.20
N MET A 154 -12.02 -14.34 2.62
CA MET A 154 -11.52 -15.69 2.38
C MET A 154 -10.31 -15.68 1.44
N ALA A 155 -10.40 -14.97 0.32
CA ALA A 155 -9.28 -14.85 -0.62
C ALA A 155 -8.07 -14.17 0.02
N ALA A 156 -8.29 -13.14 0.85
CA ALA A 156 -7.22 -12.46 1.58
C ALA A 156 -6.51 -13.38 2.57
N ASN A 157 -7.26 -14.11 3.40
CA ASN A 157 -6.67 -15.01 4.39
C ASN A 157 -5.89 -16.15 3.73
N LEU A 158 -6.43 -16.77 2.68
CA LEU A 158 -5.72 -17.81 1.92
C LEU A 158 -4.46 -17.28 1.22
N ALA A 159 -4.50 -16.03 0.71
CA ALA A 159 -3.34 -15.39 0.10
C ALA A 159 -2.27 -15.01 1.14
N LEU A 160 -2.66 -14.68 2.36
CA LEU A 160 -1.74 -14.43 3.47
C LEU A 160 -1.01 -15.71 3.91
N GLU A 161 -1.68 -16.87 3.82
CA GLU A 161 -1.10 -18.19 4.14
C GLU A 161 -0.08 -18.66 3.09
N SER A 162 -0.32 -18.37 1.82
CA SER A 162 0.51 -18.82 0.68
C SER A 162 1.56 -17.79 0.22
N ARG A 163 1.72 -16.68 0.95
CA ARG A 163 2.55 -15.53 0.54
C ARG A 163 4.01 -15.86 0.26
N ASP A 164 4.59 -16.81 1.01
CA ASP A 164 6.01 -17.15 0.90
C ASP A 164 6.29 -17.93 -0.40
N GLU A 165 5.29 -18.65 -0.91
CA GLU A 165 5.36 -19.38 -2.19
C GLU A 165 5.09 -18.47 -3.39
N ASP A 166 4.17 -17.51 -3.25
CA ASP A 166 3.73 -16.64 -4.34
C ASP A 166 4.67 -15.44 -4.59
N GLY A 167 5.57 -15.16 -3.65
CA GLY A 167 6.65 -14.17 -3.80
C GLY A 167 6.29 -12.73 -3.40
N PRO A 168 7.28 -11.82 -3.44
CA PRO A 168 7.19 -10.49 -2.84
C PRO A 168 6.10 -9.60 -3.47
N VAL A 169 5.96 -9.64 -4.80
CA VAL A 169 4.95 -8.85 -5.52
C VAL A 169 3.53 -9.29 -5.14
N ALA A 170 3.30 -10.60 -4.98
CA ALA A 170 2.01 -11.13 -4.56
C ALA A 170 1.64 -10.63 -3.16
N GLY A 171 2.57 -10.73 -2.19
CA GLY A 171 2.36 -10.22 -0.84
C GLY A 171 2.03 -8.72 -0.80
N ALA A 172 2.78 -7.90 -1.54
CA ALA A 172 2.50 -6.47 -1.61
C ALA A 172 1.15 -6.16 -2.31
N SER A 173 0.77 -6.98 -3.28
CA SER A 173 -0.52 -6.88 -3.97
C SER A 173 -1.70 -7.19 -3.05
N VAL A 174 -1.56 -8.17 -2.14
CA VAL A 174 -2.55 -8.47 -1.10
C VAL A 174 -2.79 -7.26 -0.20
N VAL A 175 -1.71 -6.61 0.26
CA VAL A 175 -1.78 -5.40 1.08
C VAL A 175 -2.51 -4.28 0.35
N MET A 176 -2.18 -4.04 -0.92
CA MET A 176 -2.84 -3.00 -1.72
C MET A 176 -4.32 -3.29 -1.96
N ALA A 177 -4.68 -4.54 -2.25
CA ALA A 177 -6.07 -4.92 -2.44
C ALA A 177 -6.88 -4.74 -1.15
N LEU A 178 -6.38 -5.21 -0.01
CA LEU A 178 -7.00 -4.99 1.29
C LEU A 178 -7.09 -3.50 1.62
N ASN A 179 -6.08 -2.70 1.32
CA ASN A 179 -6.12 -1.25 1.55
C ASN A 179 -7.29 -0.56 0.82
N PHE A 180 -7.68 -1.05 -0.36
CA PHE A 180 -8.83 -0.53 -1.09
C PHE A 180 -10.17 -1.16 -0.67
N ALA A 181 -10.19 -2.45 -0.34
CA ALA A 181 -11.41 -3.15 0.07
C ALA A 181 -11.83 -2.79 1.51
N PHE A 182 -10.88 -2.58 2.41
CA PHE A 182 -11.12 -2.47 3.85
C PHE A 182 -12.15 -1.40 4.25
N PRO A 183 -12.16 -0.18 3.66
CA PRO A 183 -13.18 0.83 3.95
C PRO A 183 -14.60 0.42 3.55
N LEU A 184 -14.75 -0.54 2.62
CA LEU A 184 -16.04 -0.99 2.09
C LEU A 184 -16.61 -2.19 2.86
N LEU A 185 -15.75 -2.97 3.52
CA LEU A 185 -16.15 -4.10 4.35
C LEU A 185 -16.95 -3.65 5.57
N SER A 186 -17.96 -4.43 5.95
CA SER A 186 -18.62 -4.30 7.25
C SER A 186 -17.67 -4.65 8.40
N ASP A 187 -17.97 -4.16 9.61
CA ASP A 187 -17.13 -4.41 10.79
C ASP A 187 -17.02 -5.90 11.13
N PHE A 188 -18.06 -6.69 10.82
CA PHE A 188 -18.02 -8.14 10.92
C PHE A 188 -16.96 -8.74 9.98
N HIS A 189 -16.98 -8.41 8.69
CA HIS A 189 -15.99 -8.96 7.76
C HIS A 189 -14.57 -8.43 8.01
N ARG A 190 -14.43 -7.19 8.50
CA ARG A 190 -13.11 -6.66 8.92
C ARG A 190 -12.48 -7.48 10.04
N SER A 191 -13.28 -7.93 11.02
CA SER A 191 -12.77 -8.69 12.17
C SER A 191 -12.32 -10.12 11.81
N LEU A 192 -12.77 -10.64 10.67
CA LEU A 192 -12.39 -11.97 10.16
C LEU A 192 -11.03 -11.98 9.42
N ILE A 193 -10.44 -10.81 9.14
CA ILE A 193 -9.14 -10.72 8.47
C ILE A 193 -8.04 -11.14 9.47
N ASN A 194 -7.15 -12.04 9.03
CA ASN A 194 -6.02 -12.52 9.83
C ASN A 194 -4.98 -11.40 10.03
N CYS A 195 -5.17 -10.60 11.08
CA CYS A 195 -4.31 -9.47 11.40
C CYS A 195 -2.91 -9.88 11.87
N ASN A 196 -2.74 -11.11 12.38
CA ASN A 196 -1.42 -11.64 12.76
C ASN A 196 -0.52 -11.83 11.54
N ALA A 197 -1.07 -12.35 10.44
CA ALA A 197 -0.34 -12.53 9.20
C ALA A 197 -0.23 -11.23 8.40
N LEU A 198 -1.28 -10.40 8.43
CA LEU A 198 -1.36 -9.15 7.68
C LEU A 198 -0.39 -8.08 8.19
N LEU A 199 -0.26 -7.90 9.52
CA LEU A 199 0.53 -6.81 10.08
C LEU A 199 2.02 -6.87 9.65
N PRO A 200 2.74 -8.00 9.77
CA PRO A 200 4.11 -8.10 9.28
C PRO A 200 4.21 -7.80 7.78
N LEU A 201 3.22 -8.23 6.99
CA LEU A 201 3.21 -8.00 5.55
C LEU A 201 3.00 -6.52 5.18
N ILE A 202 2.17 -5.79 5.93
CA ILE A 202 2.02 -4.33 5.74
C ILE A 202 3.33 -3.62 6.05
N VAL A 203 3.96 -3.92 7.19
CA VAL A 203 5.23 -3.28 7.58
C VAL A 203 6.33 -3.60 6.56
N TRP A 204 6.41 -4.85 6.11
CA TRP A 204 7.32 -5.24 5.04
C TRP A 204 7.02 -4.47 3.75
N THR A 205 5.76 -4.39 3.30
CA THR A 205 5.37 -3.66 2.07
C THR A 205 5.73 -2.18 2.14
N VAL A 206 5.57 -1.54 3.30
CA VAL A 206 5.92 -0.12 3.51
C VAL A 206 7.42 0.10 3.52
N THR A 207 8.21 -0.81 4.08
CA THR A 207 9.65 -0.62 4.30
C THR A 207 10.51 -1.16 3.16
N ALA A 208 10.07 -2.21 2.48
CA ALA A 208 10.79 -2.91 1.42
C ALA A 208 10.70 -2.18 0.07
N GLU A 209 11.14 -2.86 -0.99
CA GLU A 209 11.30 -2.31 -2.34
C GLU A 209 10.07 -1.60 -2.86
N GLU A 210 8.86 -2.14 -2.65
CA GLU A 210 7.62 -1.53 -3.15
C GLU A 210 7.17 -0.28 -2.37
N GLY A 211 7.70 -0.08 -1.17
CA GLY A 211 7.45 1.07 -0.30
C GLY A 211 8.62 2.05 -0.35
N PHE A 212 9.30 2.27 0.77
CA PHE A 212 10.44 3.19 0.88
C PHE A 212 11.79 2.60 0.47
N GLY A 213 11.83 1.33 0.01
CA GLY A 213 13.04 0.69 -0.51
C GLY A 213 14.20 0.71 0.47
N HIS A 214 13.95 0.48 1.76
CA HIS A 214 14.95 0.53 2.83
C HIS A 214 15.75 1.85 2.91
N GLY A 215 15.20 2.95 2.37
CA GLY A 215 15.90 4.23 2.31
C GLY A 215 16.99 4.33 1.24
N GLN A 216 17.12 3.35 0.33
CA GLN A 216 18.17 3.32 -0.70
C GLN A 216 18.19 4.54 -1.62
N PHE A 217 17.06 5.25 -1.76
CA PHE A 217 17.02 6.51 -2.50
C PHE A 217 17.99 7.57 -1.95
N LEU A 218 18.28 7.56 -0.63
CA LEU A 218 19.23 8.47 -0.01
C LEU A 218 20.67 8.20 -0.46
N ALA A 219 21.03 6.94 -0.68
CA ALA A 219 22.34 6.56 -1.21
C ALA A 219 22.50 7.01 -2.66
N ALA A 220 21.47 6.81 -3.48
CA ALA A 220 21.46 7.27 -4.87
C ALA A 220 21.60 8.80 -4.97
N VAL A 221 20.91 9.55 -4.09
CA VAL A 221 21.08 11.00 -4.01
C VAL A 221 22.52 11.36 -3.61
N SER A 222 23.07 10.71 -2.57
CA SER A 222 24.42 11.00 -2.08
C SER A 222 25.49 10.87 -3.18
N SER A 223 25.37 9.86 -4.06
CA SER A 223 26.31 9.66 -5.17
C SER A 223 26.27 10.73 -6.26
N GLU A 224 25.19 11.53 -6.34
CA GLU A 224 24.96 12.49 -7.43
C GLU A 224 24.90 13.94 -6.94
N VAL A 225 25.04 14.18 -5.65
CA VAL A 225 25.26 15.52 -5.07
C VAL A 225 26.71 15.92 -5.30
N VAL A 226 26.93 16.99 -6.04
CA VAL A 226 28.26 17.50 -6.39
C VAL A 226 28.47 18.90 -5.85
N GLU A 227 29.73 19.29 -5.65
CA GLU A 227 30.08 20.65 -5.31
C GLU A 227 30.26 21.47 -6.59
N SER A 228 29.55 22.59 -6.68
CA SER A 228 29.65 23.54 -7.79
C SER A 228 30.92 24.39 -7.67
N PRO A 229 31.33 25.11 -8.75
CA PRO A 229 32.48 26.02 -8.70
C PRO A 229 32.39 27.12 -7.63
N ASN A 230 31.17 27.43 -7.15
CA ASN A 230 30.92 28.41 -6.10
C ASN A 230 30.91 27.79 -4.70
N HIS A 231 31.44 26.57 -4.54
CA HIS A 231 31.40 25.80 -3.28
C HIS A 231 29.98 25.51 -2.74
N LEU A 232 28.95 25.64 -3.58
CA LEU A 232 27.57 25.26 -3.26
C LEU A 232 27.31 23.82 -3.68
N LEU A 233 26.54 23.07 -2.88
CA LEU A 233 26.06 21.75 -3.23
C LEU A 233 24.96 21.83 -4.29
N ALA A 234 25.14 21.05 -5.35
CA ALA A 234 24.23 20.98 -6.49
C ALA A 234 23.72 19.54 -6.65
N TRP A 235 22.40 19.40 -6.79
CA TRP A 235 21.74 18.16 -7.15
C TRP A 235 20.72 18.45 -8.26
N SER A 236 21.12 18.15 -9.50
CA SER A 236 20.37 18.53 -10.69
C SER A 236 19.11 17.65 -10.88
N PRO A 237 17.99 18.21 -11.37
CA PRO A 237 16.79 17.45 -11.72
C PRO A 237 16.98 16.51 -12.92
N ASN A 238 18.08 16.62 -13.66
CA ASN A 238 18.38 15.70 -14.77
C ASN A 238 18.97 14.36 -14.33
N THR A 239 19.28 14.24 -13.03
CA THR A 239 19.96 13.07 -12.47
C THR A 239 19.05 11.84 -12.35
N PRO A 240 19.59 10.62 -12.53
CA PRO A 240 18.91 9.37 -12.25
C PRO A 240 18.29 9.28 -10.86
N SER A 241 18.97 9.74 -9.80
CA SER A 241 18.45 9.71 -8.42
C SER A 241 17.19 10.55 -8.25
N PHE A 242 17.10 11.70 -8.93
CA PHE A 242 15.90 12.52 -8.90
C PHE A 242 14.73 11.84 -9.60
N ARG A 243 14.95 11.24 -10.77
CA ARG A 243 13.93 10.44 -11.47
C ARG A 243 13.47 9.26 -10.62
N PHE A 244 14.41 8.58 -9.97
CA PHE A 244 14.11 7.47 -9.06
C PHE A 244 13.19 7.90 -7.92
N ILE A 245 13.44 9.04 -7.27
CA ILE A 245 12.57 9.60 -6.23
C ILE A 245 11.18 9.93 -6.78
N GLN A 246 11.09 10.53 -7.98
CA GLN A 246 9.80 10.83 -8.60
C GLN A 246 9.00 9.57 -8.93
N GLU A 247 9.67 8.50 -9.39
CA GLU A 247 9.04 7.21 -9.66
C GLU A 247 8.58 6.53 -8.38
N LEU A 248 9.42 6.58 -7.34
CA LEU A 248 9.14 6.08 -6.00
C LEU A 248 7.90 6.76 -5.41
N ASP A 249 7.82 8.09 -5.45
CA ASP A 249 6.69 8.86 -4.92
C ASP A 249 5.36 8.56 -5.63
N ARG A 250 5.44 8.13 -6.90
CA ARG A 250 4.29 7.72 -7.73
C ARG A 250 3.89 6.25 -7.55
N ARG A 251 4.59 5.47 -6.72
CA ARG A 251 4.22 4.07 -6.49
C ARG A 251 2.89 3.99 -5.73
N PRO A 252 2.03 3.00 -6.04
CA PRO A 252 0.74 2.87 -5.37
C PRO A 252 0.82 2.82 -3.85
N THR A 253 1.86 2.18 -3.30
CA THR A 253 2.13 2.10 -1.87
C THR A 253 2.28 3.50 -1.24
N LEU A 254 3.16 4.34 -1.79
CA LEU A 254 3.43 5.68 -1.24
C LEU A 254 2.30 6.68 -1.52
N ALA A 255 1.65 6.56 -2.68
CA ALA A 255 0.46 7.34 -3.00
C ALA A 255 -0.69 7.07 -2.00
N ASN A 256 -0.76 5.87 -1.44
CA ASN A 256 -1.80 5.45 -0.49
C ASN A 256 -1.28 5.27 0.95
N MET A 257 -0.17 5.93 1.32
CA MET A 257 0.46 5.75 2.64
C MET A 257 -0.49 6.08 3.80
N GLY A 258 -1.36 7.08 3.66
CA GLY A 258 -2.34 7.44 4.71
C GLY A 258 -3.33 6.31 5.02
N PRO A 259 -4.10 5.83 4.02
CA PRO A 259 -4.93 4.64 4.16
C PRO A 259 -4.16 3.41 4.65
N LEU A 260 -2.95 3.15 4.13
CA LEU A 260 -2.14 2.01 4.55
C LEU A 260 -1.75 2.09 6.03
N ALA A 261 -1.40 3.28 6.53
CA ALA A 261 -1.13 3.49 7.94
C ALA A 261 -2.36 3.23 8.82
N LYS A 262 -3.56 3.55 8.34
CA LYS A 262 -4.81 3.22 9.04
C LYS A 262 -5.08 1.71 9.06
N LEU A 263 -4.84 1.02 7.94
CA LEU A 263 -4.96 -0.44 7.87
C LEU A 263 -3.95 -1.12 8.82
N ALA A 264 -2.70 -0.63 8.83
CA ALA A 264 -1.69 -1.09 9.79
C ALA A 264 -2.14 -0.84 11.23
N GLY A 265 -2.68 0.34 11.53
CA GLY A 265 -3.20 0.67 12.85
C GLY A 265 -4.33 -0.28 13.28
N TYR A 266 -5.27 -0.59 12.39
CA TYR A 266 -6.29 -1.60 12.65
C TYR A 266 -5.67 -2.99 12.91
N ALA A 267 -4.74 -3.43 12.06
CA ALA A 267 -4.09 -4.72 12.22
C ALA A 267 -3.29 -4.80 13.54
N VAL A 268 -2.65 -3.71 13.97
CA VAL A 268 -2.01 -3.61 15.29
C VAL A 268 -3.04 -3.78 16.39
N GLN A 269 -4.20 -3.13 16.35
CA GLN A 269 -5.19 -3.25 17.41
C GLN A 269 -5.86 -4.63 17.46
N GLN A 270 -6.03 -5.29 16.31
CA GLN A 270 -6.79 -6.54 16.21
C GLN A 270 -5.94 -7.82 16.15
N ALA A 271 -4.61 -7.72 16.02
CA ALA A 271 -3.76 -8.91 16.05
C ALA A 271 -3.89 -9.64 17.40
N THR A 272 -4.22 -10.93 17.38
CA THR A 272 -4.33 -11.74 18.61
C THR A 272 -2.95 -12.17 19.12
N ASP A 273 -1.95 -12.20 18.24
CA ASP A 273 -0.56 -12.48 18.60
C ASP A 273 0.22 -11.18 18.86
N THR A 274 0.54 -10.96 20.14
CA THR A 274 1.39 -9.84 20.58
C THR A 274 2.79 -9.89 19.93
N GLN A 275 3.31 -11.07 19.60
CA GLN A 275 4.64 -11.18 18.97
C GLN A 275 4.65 -10.58 17.56
N ALA A 276 3.57 -10.70 16.79
CA ALA A 276 3.44 -10.05 15.50
C ALA A 276 3.56 -8.51 15.62
N VAL A 277 3.01 -7.93 16.70
CA VAL A 277 3.11 -6.48 16.99
C VAL A 277 4.52 -6.07 17.40
N ILE A 278 5.19 -6.87 18.23
CA ILE A 278 6.58 -6.62 18.63
C ILE A 278 7.51 -6.73 17.42
N ALA A 279 7.32 -7.74 16.57
CA ALA A 279 8.08 -7.92 15.34
C ALA A 279 7.88 -6.75 14.36
N ALA A 280 6.65 -6.21 14.26
CA ALA A 280 6.38 -5.00 13.50
C ALA A 280 7.16 -3.79 14.05
N GLN A 281 7.24 -3.63 15.37
CA GLN A 281 8.05 -2.56 15.98
C GLN A 281 9.54 -2.75 15.67
N ASP A 282 10.04 -3.99 15.74
CA ASP A 282 11.44 -4.31 15.44
C ASP A 282 11.79 -4.03 13.98
N ALA A 283 10.90 -4.35 13.05
CA ALA A 283 11.06 -4.00 11.64
C ALA A 283 11.11 -2.47 11.42
N LEU A 284 10.26 -1.70 12.11
CA LEU A 284 10.32 -0.23 12.06
C LEU A 284 11.61 0.33 12.67
N LEU A 285 12.12 -0.27 13.74
CA LEU A 285 13.40 0.12 14.34
C LEU A 285 14.57 -0.15 13.40
N ALA A 286 14.61 -1.33 12.78
CA ALA A 286 15.62 -1.68 11.79
C ALA A 286 15.57 -0.71 10.59
N PHE A 287 14.38 -0.49 10.03
CA PHE A 287 14.16 0.43 8.92
C PHE A 287 14.59 1.86 9.25
N SER A 288 14.12 2.42 10.37
CA SER A 288 14.49 3.79 10.76
C SER A 288 15.99 3.96 11.01
N SER A 289 16.66 2.93 11.54
CA SER A 289 18.11 2.94 11.72
C SER A 289 18.84 2.97 10.37
N GLN A 290 18.43 2.13 9.42
CA GLN A 290 18.98 2.13 8.04
C GLN A 290 18.80 3.49 7.36
N VAL A 291 17.62 4.10 7.49
CA VAL A 291 17.35 5.43 6.93
C VAL A 291 18.27 6.49 7.54
N LEU A 292 18.46 6.47 8.86
CA LEU A 292 19.37 7.39 9.53
C LEU A 292 20.82 7.20 9.08
N ASP A 293 21.28 5.95 8.96
CA ASP A 293 22.65 5.63 8.54
C ASP A 293 22.90 6.11 7.11
N MET A 294 21.94 5.89 6.20
CA MET A 294 22.02 6.41 4.83
C MET A 294 21.98 7.93 4.79
N TRP A 295 21.18 8.59 5.64
CA TRP A 295 21.14 10.04 5.72
C TRP A 295 22.48 10.61 6.20
N ARG A 296 23.10 10.03 7.23
CA ARG A 296 24.39 10.49 7.78
C ARG A 296 25.56 10.41 6.80
N LEU A 297 25.47 9.52 5.82
CA LEU A 297 26.47 9.39 4.75
C LEU A 297 26.22 10.37 3.59
N ASN A 298 25.13 11.14 3.64
CA ASN A 298 24.75 12.07 2.60
C ASN A 298 25.31 13.46 2.91
N ARG A 299 26.00 14.10 1.95
CA ARG A 299 26.53 15.47 2.12
C ARG A 299 25.46 16.51 2.48
N LEU A 300 24.20 16.22 2.16
CA LEU A 300 23.06 17.06 2.50
C LEU A 300 22.70 17.00 4.00
N SER A 301 23.25 16.06 4.78
CA SER A 301 22.94 15.89 6.22
C SER A 301 23.40 17.04 7.09
N ASP A 302 24.48 17.69 6.69
CA ASP A 302 25.15 18.73 7.48
C ASP A 302 24.54 20.13 7.24
N ILE A 303 23.53 20.21 6.38
CA ILE A 303 22.87 21.46 6.04
C ILE A 303 21.90 21.87 7.14
N ASP A 304 22.27 22.93 7.86
CA ASP A 304 21.37 23.66 8.75
C ASP A 304 20.18 24.23 7.94
N PRO A 305 18.92 23.95 8.32
CA PRO A 305 17.73 24.53 7.71
C PRO A 305 17.78 26.06 7.53
N ALA A 306 18.43 26.78 8.46
CA ALA A 306 18.55 28.24 8.39
C ALA A 306 19.55 28.72 7.32
N LEU A 307 20.44 27.83 6.86
CA LEU A 307 21.55 28.15 5.94
C LEU A 307 21.36 27.52 4.56
N GLU A 308 20.23 26.89 4.27
CA GLU A 308 19.97 26.22 2.98
C GLU A 308 20.29 27.11 1.77
N GLY A 309 19.88 28.39 1.82
CA GLY A 309 20.11 29.38 0.76
C GLY A 309 21.58 29.73 0.50
N ASN A 310 22.46 29.45 1.47
CA ASN A 310 23.89 29.75 1.39
C ASN A 310 24.73 28.52 1.03
N VAL A 311 24.15 27.32 1.05
CA VAL A 311 24.86 26.04 0.88
C VAL A 311 24.38 25.29 -0.37
N LEU A 312 23.13 25.47 -0.76
CA LEU A 312 22.54 24.80 -1.92
C LEU A 312 22.49 25.74 -3.13
N THR A 313 22.64 25.19 -4.33
CA THR A 313 22.35 25.97 -5.55
C THR A 313 20.87 26.32 -5.66
N GLN A 314 20.56 27.45 -6.31
CA GLN A 314 19.18 27.89 -6.52
C GLN A 314 18.32 26.83 -7.25
N GLU A 315 18.91 26.11 -8.21
CA GLU A 315 18.25 25.00 -8.90
C GLU A 315 17.87 23.89 -7.91
N THR A 316 18.78 23.49 -7.03
CA THR A 316 18.54 22.45 -6.02
C THR A 316 17.41 22.85 -5.07
N ILE A 317 17.46 24.07 -4.54
CA ILE A 317 16.45 24.60 -3.58
C ILE A 317 15.04 24.60 -4.20
N THR A 318 14.95 24.98 -5.47
CA THR A 318 13.64 25.18 -6.13
C THR A 318 13.08 23.91 -6.78
N SER A 319 13.92 22.94 -7.13
CA SER A 319 13.50 21.76 -7.89
C SER A 319 13.60 20.45 -7.10
N THR A 320 14.80 20.03 -6.72
CA THR A 320 15.05 18.68 -6.23
C THR A 320 14.88 18.56 -4.71
N TRP A 321 15.28 19.57 -3.97
CA TRP A 321 15.20 19.63 -2.51
C TRP A 321 13.78 19.49 -1.94
N PRO A 322 12.75 20.21 -2.47
CA PRO A 322 11.39 20.09 -1.94
C PRO A 322 10.79 18.69 -2.13
N VAL A 323 11.14 18.02 -3.24
CA VAL A 323 10.65 16.67 -3.57
C VAL A 323 11.24 15.63 -2.62
N LEU A 324 12.54 15.72 -2.33
CA LEU A 324 13.20 14.86 -1.34
C LEU A 324 12.54 15.02 0.04
N TRP A 325 12.33 16.26 0.50
CA TRP A 325 11.68 16.50 1.79
C TRP A 325 10.23 16.04 1.83
N ASN A 326 9.48 16.15 0.73
CA ASN A 326 8.13 15.60 0.66
C ASN A 326 8.13 14.07 0.86
N LEU A 327 9.06 13.36 0.20
CA LEU A 327 9.20 11.91 0.35
C LEU A 327 9.60 11.52 1.79
N LEU A 328 10.59 12.21 2.37
CA LEU A 328 11.02 12.01 3.76
C LEU A 328 9.87 12.28 4.75
N ARG A 329 9.05 13.30 4.49
CA ARG A 329 7.88 13.60 5.32
C ARG A 329 6.84 12.47 5.25
N LYS A 330 6.57 11.91 4.07
CA LYS A 330 5.69 10.73 3.93
C LYS A 330 6.23 9.53 4.72
N LEU A 331 7.55 9.29 4.67
CA LEU A 331 8.24 8.24 5.44
C LEU A 331 8.04 8.42 6.93
N MET A 332 8.31 9.62 7.44
CA MET A 332 8.13 9.96 8.85
C MET A 332 6.67 9.77 9.28
N PHE A 333 5.69 10.31 8.54
CA PHE A 333 4.29 10.17 8.90
C PHE A 333 3.80 8.72 8.88
N GLY A 334 4.17 7.94 7.86
CA GLY A 334 3.82 6.53 7.79
C GLY A 334 4.38 5.73 8.96
N THR A 335 5.67 5.93 9.26
CA THR A 335 6.37 5.27 10.36
C THR A 335 5.75 5.62 11.72
N VAL A 336 5.52 6.92 11.98
CA VAL A 336 4.99 7.39 13.26
C VAL A 336 3.54 6.96 13.46
N ALA A 337 2.72 6.92 12.41
CA ALA A 337 1.34 6.46 12.52
C ALA A 337 1.25 4.97 12.91
N ILE A 338 2.07 4.11 12.31
CA ILE A 338 2.14 2.69 12.69
C ILE A 338 2.68 2.56 14.12
N LEU A 339 3.75 3.29 14.45
CA LEU A 339 4.35 3.28 15.78
C LEU A 339 3.37 3.74 16.87
N GLN A 340 2.56 4.76 16.58
CA GLN A 340 1.54 5.23 17.51
C GLN A 340 0.52 4.14 17.82
N ALA A 341 0.06 3.39 16.82
CA ALA A 341 -0.86 2.27 17.07
C ALA A 341 -0.21 1.21 17.99
N ILE A 342 1.08 0.93 17.81
CA ILE A 342 1.84 -0.02 18.65
C ILE A 342 1.91 0.50 20.10
N VAL A 343 2.27 1.77 20.28
CA VAL A 343 2.33 2.40 21.62
C VAL A 343 0.95 2.46 22.27
N SER A 344 -0.11 2.76 21.53
CA SER A 344 -1.47 2.72 22.07
C SER A 344 -1.87 1.32 22.51
N ARG A 345 -1.53 0.28 21.73
CA ARG A 345 -1.79 -1.10 22.12
C ARG A 345 -0.98 -1.51 23.36
N SER A 346 0.26 -1.05 23.50
CA SER A 346 1.11 -1.42 24.64
C SER A 346 0.56 -0.93 25.99
N LEU A 347 -0.31 0.07 25.97
CA LEU A 347 -1.01 0.55 27.17
C LEU A 347 -2.17 -0.37 27.62
N LEU A 348 -2.66 -1.22 26.73
CA LEU A 348 -3.86 -2.03 26.93
C LEU A 348 -3.57 -3.54 26.96
N ASP A 349 -2.57 -4.02 26.21
CA ASP A 349 -2.19 -5.43 26.14
C ASP A 349 -1.37 -5.84 27.37
N PRO A 350 -1.85 -6.73 28.26
CA PRO A 350 -1.12 -7.15 29.46
C PRO A 350 0.25 -7.77 29.17
N ARG A 351 0.42 -8.38 27.99
CA ARG A 351 1.71 -8.97 27.57
C ARG A 351 2.73 -7.90 27.18
N MET A 352 2.28 -6.68 26.88
CA MET A 352 3.13 -5.53 26.58
C MET A 352 3.28 -4.59 27.78
N LEU A 353 2.29 -4.54 28.68
CA LEU A 353 2.23 -3.60 29.81
C LEU A 353 3.08 -4.02 31.03
N ASN A 354 3.63 -5.24 31.06
CA ASN A 354 4.42 -5.70 32.20
C ASN A 354 5.80 -5.01 32.32
N ASP A 355 6.39 -5.10 33.53
CA ASP A 355 7.63 -4.40 33.91
C ASP A 355 8.86 -4.75 33.06
N MET A 356 8.82 -5.87 32.34
CA MET A 356 9.90 -6.30 31.45
C MET A 356 9.70 -5.78 30.01
N ALA A 357 8.49 -5.92 29.47
CA ALA A 357 8.19 -5.58 28.09
C ALA A 357 7.98 -4.07 27.89
N ALA A 358 7.26 -3.40 28.79
CA ALA A 358 6.87 -2.00 28.61
C ALA A 358 8.07 -1.07 28.43
N PRO A 359 9.15 -1.15 29.24
CA PRO A 359 10.31 -0.27 29.04
C PRO A 359 11.09 -0.56 27.76
N VAL A 360 11.10 -1.83 27.31
CA VAL A 360 11.75 -2.23 26.05
C VAL A 360 10.98 -1.64 24.87
N ILE A 361 9.65 -1.77 24.86
CA ILE A 361 8.77 -1.20 23.83
C ILE A 361 8.95 0.33 23.79
N ALA A 362 8.90 0.99 24.95
CA ALA A 362 9.09 2.44 25.06
C ALA A 362 10.47 2.89 24.54
N SER A 363 11.54 2.18 24.92
CA SER A 363 12.89 2.46 24.45
C SER A 363 13.01 2.31 22.92
N LYS A 364 12.46 1.24 22.35
CA LYS A 364 12.42 1.03 20.89
C LYS A 364 11.65 2.15 20.18
N SER A 365 10.50 2.56 20.71
CA SER A 365 9.72 3.68 20.18
C SER A 365 10.51 4.99 20.19
N LEU A 366 11.16 5.33 21.31
CA LEU A 366 12.00 6.54 21.40
C LEU A 366 13.19 6.48 20.44
N ARG A 367 13.80 5.31 20.24
CA ARG A 367 14.87 5.12 19.25
C ARG A 367 14.39 5.33 17.82
N ILE A 368 13.21 4.81 17.46
CA ILE A 368 12.60 5.05 16.14
C ILE A 368 12.39 6.55 15.93
N LEU A 369 11.79 7.25 16.90
CA LEU A 369 11.55 8.70 16.83
C LEU A 369 12.86 9.50 16.73
N ARG A 370 13.88 9.11 17.50
CA ARG A 370 15.23 9.67 17.40
C ARG A 370 15.81 9.48 16.00
N ASN A 371 15.67 8.29 15.42
CA ASN A 371 16.26 7.99 14.12
C ASN A 371 15.68 8.84 12.99
N ILE A 372 14.40 9.20 13.08
CA ILE A 372 13.73 10.07 12.11
C ILE A 372 13.71 11.55 12.54
N PHE A 373 14.42 11.92 13.61
CA PHE A 373 14.40 13.28 14.16
C PHE A 373 14.89 14.33 13.17
N PHE A 374 15.85 13.98 12.29
CA PHE A 374 16.33 14.89 11.24
C PHE A 374 15.23 15.32 10.25
N ILE A 375 14.12 14.56 10.18
CA ILE A 375 12.93 14.90 9.40
C ILE A 375 11.94 15.69 10.25
N SER A 376 11.71 15.26 11.50
CA SER A 376 10.70 15.87 12.38
C SER A 376 11.11 17.25 12.91
N SER A 377 12.42 17.52 13.03
CA SER A 377 12.95 18.80 13.49
C SER A 377 12.77 19.95 12.49
N ARG A 378 12.49 19.65 11.21
CA ARG A 378 12.31 20.66 10.15
C ARG A 378 10.86 21.10 10.03
N ASN A 379 10.65 22.38 9.74
CA ASN A 379 9.35 22.94 9.31
C ASN A 379 8.15 22.60 10.23
N GLY A 380 8.39 22.44 11.53
CA GLY A 380 7.35 22.09 12.49
C GLY A 380 6.77 20.67 12.32
N ASN A 381 7.47 19.79 11.61
CA ASN A 381 7.04 18.40 11.39
C ASN A 381 6.89 17.58 12.69
N SER A 382 7.40 18.04 13.82
CA SER A 382 7.21 17.43 15.15
C SER A 382 5.94 17.88 15.87
N ALA A 383 5.25 18.92 15.38
CA ALA A 383 4.11 19.52 16.06
C ALA A 383 2.79 18.73 15.94
N PHE A 384 2.75 17.63 15.17
CA PHE A 384 1.53 16.86 15.01
C PHE A 384 1.26 15.92 16.19
N GLN A 385 0.00 15.86 16.60
CA GLN A 385 -0.45 15.20 17.84
C GLN A 385 0.01 13.73 17.96
N VAL A 386 0.03 12.99 16.85
CA VAL A 386 0.42 11.57 16.81
C VAL A 386 1.89 11.39 17.23
N TYR A 387 2.78 12.28 16.81
CA TYR A 387 4.19 12.26 17.24
C TYR A 387 4.31 12.53 18.74
N ASN A 388 3.67 13.61 19.21
CA ASN A 388 3.73 14.01 20.61
C ASN A 388 3.15 12.95 21.55
N PHE A 389 2.01 12.35 21.18
CA PHE A 389 1.44 11.23 21.92
C PHE A 389 2.46 10.08 22.04
N THR A 390 2.99 9.63 20.91
CA THR A 390 3.95 8.50 20.87
C THR A 390 5.19 8.79 21.71
N TYR A 391 5.73 10.01 21.60
CA TYR A 391 6.92 10.45 22.33
C TYR A 391 6.67 10.52 23.84
N LEU A 392 5.66 11.29 24.28
CA LEU A 392 5.37 11.50 25.69
C LEU A 392 4.95 10.20 26.39
N THR A 393 4.08 9.41 25.76
CA THR A 393 3.67 8.11 26.31
C THR A 393 4.85 7.16 26.47
N SER A 394 5.82 7.17 25.54
CA SER A 394 7.02 6.35 25.68
C SER A 394 7.93 6.85 26.82
N ILE A 395 8.05 8.17 27.01
CA ILE A 395 8.77 8.74 28.17
C ILE A 395 8.08 8.34 29.48
N ASP A 396 6.76 8.47 29.56
CA ASP A 396 6.02 8.11 30.77
C ASP A 396 6.16 6.62 31.07
N SER A 397 6.10 5.76 30.05
CA SER A 397 6.25 4.31 30.20
C SER A 397 7.65 3.92 30.70
N ILE A 398 8.71 4.54 30.17
CA ILE A 398 10.08 4.24 30.63
C ILE A 398 10.33 4.81 32.04
N SER A 399 9.78 5.99 32.34
CA SER A 399 9.97 6.67 33.64
C SER A 399 9.31 5.93 34.80
N ARG A 400 8.32 5.09 34.53
CA ARG A 400 7.70 4.21 35.53
C ARG A 400 8.58 3.03 35.95
N SER A 401 9.64 2.71 35.20
CA SER A 401 10.56 1.62 35.50
C SER A 401 11.94 2.14 35.91
N ALA A 402 12.22 2.18 37.21
CA ALA A 402 13.51 2.64 37.75
C ALA A 402 14.75 1.93 37.17
N PRO A 403 14.73 0.59 36.92
CA PRO A 403 15.86 -0.09 36.27
C PRO A 403 16.06 0.29 34.80
N ALA A 404 14.98 0.62 34.07
CA ALA A 404 15.05 1.00 32.68
C ALA A 404 15.60 2.42 32.49
N CYS A 405 15.29 3.33 33.42
CA CYS A 405 15.91 4.65 33.49
C CYS A 405 17.44 4.57 33.65
N HIS A 406 17.99 3.56 34.32
CA HIS A 406 19.46 3.42 34.41
C HIS A 406 20.10 2.98 33.09
N ARG A 407 19.50 2.02 32.36
CA ARG A 407 20.07 1.50 31.10
C ARG A 407 20.07 2.50 29.94
N THR A 408 19.18 3.49 29.92
CA THR A 408 19.20 4.56 28.91
C THR A 408 20.38 5.52 29.10
N TYR A 409 20.91 5.66 30.31
CA TYR A 409 22.11 6.45 30.58
C TYR A 409 23.40 5.68 30.23
N ASP A 410 23.43 4.35 30.41
CA ASP A 410 24.65 3.56 30.21
C ASP A 410 25.07 3.34 28.75
N THR A 411 24.18 3.54 27.78
CA THR A 411 24.54 3.52 26.34
C THR A 411 25.40 4.71 25.87
N LYS A 412 25.91 5.55 26.79
CA LYS A 412 26.92 6.58 26.50
C LYS A 412 28.37 6.16 26.78
N TYR A 413 28.62 4.97 27.32
CA TYR A 413 29.99 4.46 27.57
C TYR A 413 30.14 2.98 27.17
N GLY A 414 29.91 2.69 25.89
CA GLY A 414 30.20 1.40 25.27
C GLY A 414 30.53 1.58 23.81
#